data_AF-A0A965T561-F1
#
_entry.id   AF-A0A965T561-F1
#
_cell.length_a   1.000
_cell.length_b   1.000
_cell.length_c   1.000
_cell.angle_alpha   90.00
_cell.angle_beta   90.00
_cell.angle_gamma   90.00
#
_symmetry.space_group_name_H-M   'P 1'
#
loop_
_entity.id
_entity.type
_entity.pdbx_description
1 polymer ?
#
loop_
_entity_poly.entity_id
_entity_poly.type
_entity_poly.pdbx_seq_one_letter_code
_entity_poly.pdbx_strand_id
1 'polypeptide(L)'
;MKILVCISKTPDTTAKIAFTEGNTKFDENGVQWIINPYDEWYALVRAIELKEKDPSTIIHLVTVGTADAEPIIRKALALGGDEAIRINSNSNDSFFVAKQLATVAKEGNYDLIFTGKETIDYNSASIGSMLSALLDMPFVSLANKFDCDGNTATVRREIEGGEETCEVNLPVVISCQKGMAEQRIPNMRGIMAARTKPLKVLEPFEASATTSIKKFDTPPAKSGVKLIDPANMDELVRLLKEEAKVI
;
A
#
# COMPACT_ATOMS: atom_id res chain seq x y z
N MET A 1 -5.91 -16.86 -14.20
CA MET A 1 -4.74 -16.24 -13.55
C MET A 1 -4.92 -16.22 -12.04
N LYS A 2 -3.86 -16.40 -11.24
CA LYS A 2 -3.92 -16.30 -9.77
C LYS A 2 -3.17 -15.06 -9.29
N ILE A 3 -3.90 -14.14 -8.66
CA ILE A 3 -3.40 -12.83 -8.23
C ILE A 3 -3.31 -12.79 -6.71
N LEU A 4 -2.17 -12.34 -6.18
CA LEU A 4 -2.01 -11.97 -4.77
C LEU A 4 -2.03 -10.46 -4.63
N VAL A 5 -2.90 -9.94 -3.78
CA VAL A 5 -2.94 -8.51 -3.45
C VAL A 5 -2.52 -8.32 -2.00
N CYS A 6 -1.43 -7.58 -1.79
CA CYS A 6 -0.97 -7.19 -0.47
C CYS A 6 -1.82 -6.04 0.05
N ILE A 7 -2.42 -6.24 1.22
CA ILE A 7 -3.31 -5.29 1.88
C ILE A 7 -2.70 -4.90 3.22
N SER A 8 -2.59 -3.60 3.47
CA SER A 8 -2.05 -3.04 4.70
C SER A 8 -3.12 -2.29 5.48
N LYS A 9 -3.03 -2.36 6.81
CA LYS A 9 -3.84 -1.57 7.74
C LYS A 9 -3.08 -0.29 8.10
N THR A 10 -3.68 0.87 7.86
CA THR A 10 -3.07 2.18 8.17
C THR A 10 -4.05 3.08 8.93
N PRO A 11 -3.55 4.05 9.72
CA PRO A 11 -4.41 5.06 10.32
C PRO A 11 -5.08 5.90 9.22
N ASP A 12 -6.31 6.36 9.48
CA ASP A 12 -7.02 7.26 8.59
C ASP A 12 -6.24 8.58 8.42
N THR A 13 -6.28 9.17 7.23
CA THR A 13 -5.59 10.44 6.93
C THR A 13 -6.03 11.62 7.79
N THR A 14 -7.21 11.54 8.42
CA THR A 14 -7.73 12.54 9.37
C THR A 14 -7.33 12.27 10.82
N ALA A 15 -6.69 11.13 11.11
CA ALA A 15 -6.28 10.76 12.46
C ALA A 15 -5.25 11.74 13.02
N LYS A 16 -5.42 12.14 14.29
CA LYS A 16 -4.42 12.94 14.98
C LYS A 16 -3.30 12.02 15.45
N ILE A 17 -2.10 12.27 14.93
CA ILE A 17 -0.91 11.48 15.29
C ILE A 17 -0.39 11.96 16.64
N ALA A 18 -0.35 11.04 17.60
CA ALA A 18 0.24 11.22 18.92
C ALA A 18 1.11 10.01 19.25
N PHE A 19 2.00 10.18 20.23
CA PHE A 19 2.92 9.14 20.66
C PHE A 19 2.86 8.97 22.19
N THR A 20 3.11 7.76 22.66
CA THR A 20 3.13 7.38 24.07
C THR A 20 4.53 6.85 24.47
N GLU A 21 4.70 6.56 25.76
CA GLU A 21 5.94 5.96 26.29
C GLU A 21 7.21 6.75 25.93
N GLY A 22 7.19 8.08 26.13
CA GLY A 22 8.34 8.93 25.79
C GLY A 22 8.64 9.02 24.29
N ASN A 23 7.58 8.99 23.47
CA ASN A 23 7.62 8.95 22.02
C ASN A 23 8.28 7.69 21.45
N THR A 24 8.15 6.54 22.09
CA THR A 24 8.67 5.27 21.56
C THR A 24 7.59 4.42 20.90
N LYS A 25 6.30 4.74 21.15
CA LYS A 25 5.15 4.05 20.57
C LYS A 25 4.12 5.03 20.01
N PHE A 26 3.42 4.61 18.97
CA PHE A 26 2.26 5.33 18.43
C PHE A 26 1.06 5.20 19.38
N ASP A 27 0.31 6.27 19.55
CA ASP A 27 -0.94 6.25 20.31
C ASP A 27 -2.11 5.80 19.42
N GLU A 28 -2.58 4.58 19.64
CA GLU A 28 -3.69 4.00 18.87
C GLU A 28 -5.07 4.44 19.41
N ASN A 29 -5.12 5.18 20.52
CA ASN A 29 -6.38 5.53 21.16
C ASN A 29 -7.21 6.51 20.30
N GLY A 30 -8.42 6.07 19.93
CA GLY A 30 -9.31 6.87 19.08
C GLY A 30 -8.90 6.94 17.61
N VAL A 31 -7.90 6.15 17.18
CA VAL A 31 -7.48 6.09 15.78
C VAL A 31 -8.46 5.22 14.99
N GLN A 32 -9.01 5.81 13.93
CA GLN A 32 -9.75 5.06 12.93
C GLN A 32 -8.76 4.37 11.98
N TRP A 33 -8.95 3.07 11.76
CA TRP A 33 -8.12 2.27 10.86
C TRP A 33 -8.83 2.00 9.54
N ILE A 34 -8.09 2.16 8.45
CA ILE A 34 -8.55 1.96 7.09
C ILE A 34 -7.65 0.96 6.36
N ILE A 35 -8.11 0.53 5.19
CA ILE A 35 -7.22 -0.12 4.23
C ILE A 35 -6.30 0.97 3.67
N ASN A 36 -5.02 0.69 3.52
CA ASN A 36 -4.10 1.61 2.86
C ASN A 36 -4.67 2.04 1.50
N PRO A 37 -4.83 3.35 1.21
CA PRO A 37 -5.49 3.82 0.00
C PRO A 37 -4.88 3.30 -1.31
N TYR A 38 -3.56 3.11 -1.36
CA TYR A 38 -2.90 2.56 -2.55
C TYR A 38 -3.22 1.07 -2.76
N ASP A 39 -3.39 0.33 -1.67
CA ASP A 39 -3.73 -1.09 -1.71
C ASP A 39 -5.21 -1.26 -2.11
N GLU A 40 -6.10 -0.44 -1.53
CA GLU A 40 -7.54 -0.49 -1.78
C GLU A 40 -7.91 -0.02 -3.18
N TRP A 41 -7.55 1.21 -3.53
CA TRP A 41 -8.13 1.90 -4.69
C TRP A 41 -7.45 1.54 -6.00
N TYR A 42 -6.20 1.09 -5.94
CA TYR A 42 -5.37 0.89 -7.13
C TYR A 42 -5.00 -0.59 -7.31
N ALA A 43 -4.37 -1.21 -6.31
CA ALA A 43 -3.96 -2.61 -6.39
C ALA A 43 -5.17 -3.57 -6.43
N LEU A 44 -6.06 -3.49 -5.44
CA LEU A 44 -7.21 -4.38 -5.35
C LEU A 44 -8.22 -4.13 -6.46
N VAL A 45 -8.58 -2.88 -6.74
CA VAL A 45 -9.53 -2.58 -7.82
C VAL A 45 -9.00 -3.07 -9.15
N ARG A 46 -7.71 -2.91 -9.45
CA ARG A 46 -7.17 -3.42 -10.72
C ARG A 46 -7.23 -4.94 -10.80
N ALA A 47 -6.95 -5.64 -9.71
CA ALA A 47 -7.15 -7.10 -9.66
C ALA A 47 -8.60 -7.49 -9.94
N ILE A 48 -9.57 -6.75 -9.39
CA ILE A 48 -11.00 -6.96 -9.64
C ILE A 48 -11.35 -6.74 -11.11
N GLU A 49 -10.83 -5.68 -11.74
CA GLU A 49 -11.04 -5.40 -13.16
C GLU A 49 -10.48 -6.50 -14.08
N LEU A 50 -9.33 -7.08 -13.74
CA LEU A 50 -8.78 -8.22 -14.45
C LEU A 50 -9.71 -9.45 -14.33
N LYS A 51 -10.29 -9.67 -13.15
CA LYS A 51 -11.28 -10.73 -12.94
C LYS A 51 -12.61 -10.49 -13.65
N GLU A 52 -13.03 -9.25 -13.79
CA GLU A 52 -14.21 -8.90 -14.58
C GLU A 52 -14.01 -9.21 -16.07
N LYS A 53 -12.78 -9.06 -16.59
CA LYS A 53 -12.42 -9.46 -17.95
C LYS A 53 -12.28 -10.98 -18.10
N ASP A 54 -11.71 -11.66 -17.11
CA ASP A 54 -11.56 -13.12 -17.07
C ASP A 54 -12.05 -13.69 -15.72
N PRO A 55 -13.28 -14.23 -15.66
CA PRO A 55 -13.85 -14.81 -14.44
C PRO A 55 -13.11 -16.02 -13.88
N SER A 56 -12.18 -16.62 -14.64
CA SER A 56 -11.29 -17.68 -14.12
C SER A 56 -10.19 -17.13 -13.21
N THR A 57 -10.05 -15.81 -13.13
CA THR A 57 -9.08 -15.15 -12.26
C THR A 57 -9.46 -15.29 -10.79
N ILE A 58 -8.49 -15.72 -9.99
CA ILE A 58 -8.63 -15.90 -8.54
C ILE A 58 -7.83 -14.81 -7.85
N ILE A 59 -8.46 -14.08 -6.92
CA ILE A 59 -7.84 -12.98 -6.17
C ILE A 59 -7.70 -13.38 -4.71
N HIS A 60 -6.47 -13.57 -4.24
CA HIS A 60 -6.17 -13.75 -2.83
C HIS A 60 -5.68 -12.44 -2.23
N LEU A 61 -6.15 -12.14 -1.03
CA LEU A 61 -5.71 -10.98 -0.25
C LEU A 61 -4.76 -11.47 0.84
N VAL A 62 -3.68 -10.73 1.11
CA VAL A 62 -2.75 -11.06 2.19
C VAL A 62 -2.43 -9.83 3.03
N THR A 63 -2.41 -10.00 4.36
CA THR A 63 -1.97 -8.98 5.31
C THR A 63 -1.07 -9.61 6.37
N VAL A 64 -0.07 -8.86 6.83
CA VAL A 64 0.68 -9.17 8.06
C VAL A 64 0.09 -8.29 9.15
N GLY A 65 -0.38 -8.89 10.23
CA GLY A 65 -1.03 -8.16 11.31
C GLY A 65 -1.71 -9.07 12.33
N THR A 66 -1.95 -8.54 13.52
CA THR A 66 -2.67 -9.25 14.57
C THR A 66 -4.18 -9.32 14.27
N ALA A 67 -4.97 -9.88 15.19
CA ALA A 67 -6.41 -10.06 14.99
C ALA A 67 -7.17 -8.74 14.71
N ASP A 68 -6.60 -7.60 15.11
CA ASP A 68 -7.15 -6.27 14.84
C ASP A 68 -7.11 -5.85 13.36
N ALA A 69 -6.32 -6.53 12.52
CA ALA A 69 -6.32 -6.34 11.06
C ALA A 69 -7.47 -7.09 10.36
N GLU A 70 -8.17 -8.02 11.04
CA GLU A 70 -9.23 -8.82 10.43
C GLU A 70 -10.41 -7.99 9.91
N PRO A 71 -10.94 -6.99 10.65
CA PRO A 71 -11.99 -6.12 10.12
C PRO A 71 -11.56 -5.38 8.85
N ILE A 72 -10.26 -5.06 8.72
CA ILE A 72 -9.71 -4.30 7.60
C ILE A 72 -9.59 -5.17 6.35
N ILE A 73 -9.00 -6.35 6.46
CA ILE A 73 -8.95 -7.28 5.31
C ILE A 73 -10.34 -7.80 4.93
N ARG A 74 -11.29 -7.87 5.87
CA ARG A 74 -12.71 -8.16 5.55
C ARG A 74 -13.38 -7.04 4.76
N LYS A 75 -13.05 -5.77 5.01
CA LYS A 75 -13.48 -4.66 4.14
C LYS A 75 -12.92 -4.87 2.73
N ALA A 76 -11.66 -5.28 2.58
CA ALA A 76 -11.07 -5.57 1.28
C ALA A 76 -11.76 -6.76 0.57
N LEU A 77 -12.12 -7.82 1.31
CA LEU A 77 -12.93 -8.93 0.79
C LEU A 77 -14.32 -8.49 0.30
N ALA A 78 -14.88 -7.43 0.87
CA ALA A 78 -16.16 -6.87 0.46
C ALA A 78 -16.08 -6.14 -0.89
N LEU A 79 -14.90 -5.61 -1.26
CA LEU A 79 -14.68 -5.00 -2.58
C LEU A 79 -14.63 -6.07 -3.68
N GLY A 80 -13.89 -7.18 -3.47
CA GLY A 80 -13.84 -8.21 -4.52
C GLY A 80 -12.79 -9.33 -4.43
N GLY A 81 -12.10 -9.54 -3.31
CA GLY A 81 -11.21 -10.71 -3.14
C GLY A 81 -11.97 -12.02 -2.93
N ASP A 82 -11.38 -13.17 -3.25
CA ASP A 82 -11.96 -14.51 -3.08
C ASP A 82 -11.67 -15.11 -1.70
N GLU A 83 -10.41 -15.05 -1.31
CA GLU A 83 -9.88 -15.58 -0.06
C GLU A 83 -8.93 -14.55 0.57
N ALA A 84 -8.87 -14.53 1.90
CA ALA A 84 -7.93 -13.72 2.65
C ALA A 84 -6.97 -14.58 3.46
N ILE A 85 -5.74 -14.13 3.59
CA ILE A 85 -4.69 -14.74 4.38
C ILE A 85 -4.17 -13.67 5.35
N ARG A 86 -4.19 -13.98 6.65
CA ARG A 86 -3.62 -13.13 7.70
C ARG A 86 -2.44 -13.85 8.34
N ILE A 87 -1.28 -13.21 8.33
CA ILE A 87 -0.08 -13.69 9.02
C ILE A 87 -0.02 -12.99 10.39
N ASN A 88 -0.10 -13.76 11.45
CA ASN A 88 -0.28 -13.30 12.83
C ASN A 88 1.02 -12.74 13.43
N SER A 89 1.38 -11.51 13.08
CA SER A 89 2.56 -10.82 13.59
C SER A 89 2.27 -9.35 13.88
N ASN A 90 3.02 -8.79 14.83
CA ASN A 90 3.03 -7.37 15.18
C ASN A 90 4.33 -6.66 14.76
N SER A 91 5.16 -7.31 13.94
CA SER A 91 6.43 -6.74 13.50
C SER A 91 6.22 -5.60 12.49
N ASN A 92 6.90 -4.48 12.75
CA ASN A 92 6.91 -3.29 11.89
C ASN A 92 8.14 -3.24 10.96
N ASP A 93 9.01 -4.26 11.00
CA ASP A 93 10.21 -4.33 10.16
C ASP A 93 9.85 -4.73 8.73
N SER A 94 10.19 -3.88 7.75
CA SER A 94 9.81 -4.10 6.35
C SER A 94 10.40 -5.40 5.77
N PHE A 95 11.62 -5.77 6.16
CA PHE A 95 12.25 -7.01 5.68
C PHE A 95 11.54 -8.25 6.24
N PHE A 96 11.21 -8.24 7.53
CA PHE A 96 10.39 -9.27 8.15
C PHE A 96 9.05 -9.41 7.42
N VAL A 97 8.32 -8.31 7.23
CA VAL A 97 7.02 -8.31 6.54
C VAL A 97 7.16 -8.86 5.12
N ALA A 98 8.14 -8.39 4.36
CA ALA A 98 8.38 -8.87 2.99
C ALA A 98 8.71 -10.38 2.96
N LYS A 99 9.47 -10.91 3.92
CA LYS A 99 9.74 -12.35 4.05
C LYS A 99 8.46 -13.14 4.31
N GLN A 100 7.59 -12.68 5.20
CA GLN A 100 6.31 -13.34 5.48
C GLN A 100 5.44 -13.41 4.22
N LEU A 101 5.31 -12.28 3.52
CA LEU A 101 4.53 -12.18 2.29
C LEU A 101 5.13 -13.03 1.15
N ALA A 102 6.47 -13.05 1.02
CA ALA A 102 7.16 -13.86 0.02
C ALA A 102 6.94 -15.36 0.25
N THR A 103 6.94 -15.84 1.50
CA THR A 103 6.66 -17.26 1.79
C THR A 103 5.26 -17.65 1.32
N VAL A 104 4.24 -16.85 1.65
CA VAL A 104 2.87 -17.06 1.17
C VAL A 104 2.80 -17.03 -0.35
N ALA A 105 3.52 -16.09 -0.99
CA ALA A 105 3.55 -15.97 -2.43
C ALA A 105 4.16 -17.22 -3.12
N LYS A 106 5.26 -17.75 -2.56
CA LYS A 106 5.91 -18.98 -3.07
C LYS A 106 5.01 -20.20 -2.92
N GLU A 107 4.45 -20.42 -1.74
CA GLU A 107 3.57 -21.57 -1.49
C GLU A 107 2.28 -21.50 -2.33
N GLY A 108 1.82 -20.28 -2.61
CA GLY A 108 0.60 -20.03 -3.37
C GLY A 108 0.74 -20.09 -4.89
N ASN A 109 1.97 -20.11 -5.44
CA ASN A 109 2.25 -20.08 -6.89
C ASN A 109 1.42 -19.01 -7.64
N TYR A 110 1.61 -17.74 -7.29
CA TYR A 110 0.88 -16.63 -7.92
C TYR A 110 1.55 -16.17 -9.22
N ASP A 111 0.73 -15.85 -10.21
CA ASP A 111 1.16 -15.30 -11.50
C ASP A 111 1.41 -13.79 -11.41
N LEU A 112 0.70 -13.10 -10.50
CA LEU A 112 0.75 -11.65 -10.40
C LEU A 112 0.63 -11.25 -8.94
N ILE A 113 1.51 -10.36 -8.51
CA ILE A 113 1.47 -9.80 -7.16
C ILE A 113 1.31 -8.29 -7.25
N PHE A 114 0.23 -7.78 -6.68
CA PHE A 114 0.01 -6.36 -6.55
C PHE A 114 0.30 -5.88 -5.13
N THR A 115 1.04 -4.78 -5.03
CA THR A 115 1.17 -3.98 -3.82
C THR A 115 0.73 -2.55 -4.11
N GLY A 116 0.38 -1.77 -3.10
CA GLY A 116 0.44 -0.32 -3.24
C GLY A 116 1.87 0.18 -3.49
N LYS A 117 1.99 1.42 -3.94
CA LYS A 117 3.23 2.22 -3.98
C LYS A 117 3.95 2.18 -2.64
N GLU A 118 3.23 2.56 -1.61
CA GLU A 118 3.71 2.77 -0.25
C GLU A 118 2.51 2.65 0.69
N THR A 119 2.78 2.49 1.99
CA THR A 119 1.78 2.68 3.02
C THR A 119 1.86 4.10 3.56
N ILE A 120 0.72 4.72 3.85
CA ILE A 120 0.66 6.13 4.26
C ILE A 120 1.26 6.42 5.65
N ASP A 121 1.51 5.39 6.45
CA ASP A 121 2.14 5.46 7.77
C ASP A 121 3.67 5.40 7.72
N TYR A 122 4.26 4.56 6.84
CA TYR A 122 5.71 4.38 6.75
C TYR A 122 6.36 5.09 5.55
N ASN A 123 5.61 5.33 4.46
CA ASN A 123 6.10 5.95 3.22
C ASN A 123 7.42 5.35 2.71
N SER A 124 7.61 4.04 2.87
CA SER A 124 8.90 3.37 2.61
C SER A 124 9.09 2.94 1.15
N ALA A 125 7.99 2.75 0.41
CA ALA A 125 7.96 2.24 -0.96
C ALA A 125 8.84 0.98 -1.20
N SER A 126 9.01 0.13 -0.18
CA SER A 126 10.02 -0.93 -0.17
C SER A 126 9.47 -2.35 -0.29
N ILE A 127 8.21 -2.60 0.10
CA ILE A 127 7.67 -3.96 0.17
C ILE A 127 7.62 -4.62 -1.21
N GLY A 128 7.17 -3.90 -2.25
CA GLY A 128 7.10 -4.44 -3.61
C GLY A 128 8.46 -4.88 -4.17
N SER A 129 9.50 -4.05 -3.98
CA SER A 129 10.86 -4.37 -4.45
C SER A 129 11.53 -5.47 -3.62
N MET A 130 11.28 -5.50 -2.31
CA MET A 130 11.75 -6.60 -1.47
C MET A 130 11.10 -7.93 -1.86
N LEU A 131 9.79 -7.93 -2.11
CA LEU A 131 9.07 -9.10 -2.58
C LEU A 131 9.63 -9.64 -3.89
N SER A 132 9.85 -8.77 -4.87
CA SER A 132 10.39 -9.18 -6.16
C SER A 132 11.78 -9.79 -6.04
N ALA A 133 12.66 -9.20 -5.24
CA ALA A 133 14.00 -9.74 -4.98
C ALA A 133 13.95 -11.08 -4.23
N LEU A 134 13.03 -11.26 -3.28
CA LEU A 134 12.87 -12.50 -2.52
C LEU A 134 12.27 -13.65 -3.33
N LEU A 135 11.46 -13.31 -4.34
CA LEU A 135 10.78 -14.24 -5.23
C LEU A 135 11.54 -14.50 -6.54
N ASP A 136 12.60 -13.73 -6.81
CA ASP A 136 13.30 -13.72 -8.09
C ASP A 136 12.34 -13.43 -9.27
N MET A 137 11.50 -12.41 -9.09
CA MET A 137 10.49 -11.98 -10.07
C MET A 137 10.81 -10.59 -10.63
N PRO A 138 10.45 -10.31 -11.90
CA PRO A 138 10.45 -8.96 -12.43
C PRO A 138 9.61 -8.01 -11.56
N PHE A 139 10.02 -6.74 -11.52
CA PHE A 139 9.35 -5.70 -10.75
C PHE A 139 9.15 -4.44 -11.57
N VAL A 140 7.92 -3.93 -11.58
CA VAL A 140 7.62 -2.59 -12.12
C VAL A 140 7.02 -1.74 -11.01
N SER A 141 7.69 -0.64 -10.69
CA SER A 141 7.24 0.30 -9.65
C SER A 141 6.47 1.47 -10.21
N LEU A 142 5.65 2.10 -9.35
CA LEU A 142 4.91 3.33 -9.67
C LEU A 142 4.03 3.15 -10.92
N ALA A 143 3.41 1.99 -11.05
CA ALA A 143 2.54 1.68 -12.16
C ALA A 143 1.21 2.43 -12.03
N ASN A 144 0.88 3.22 -13.05
CA ASN A 144 -0.39 3.95 -13.16
C ASN A 144 -1.34 3.33 -14.20
N LYS A 145 -0.92 2.26 -14.90
CA LYS A 145 -1.79 1.43 -15.74
C LYS A 145 -1.18 0.04 -15.90
N PHE A 146 -2.00 -0.99 -15.93
CA PHE A 146 -1.56 -2.37 -16.12
C PHE A 146 -2.56 -3.11 -16.99
N ASP A 147 -2.18 -3.56 -18.17
CA ASP A 147 -2.98 -4.46 -19.00
C ASP A 147 -2.24 -5.78 -19.19
N CYS A 148 -2.97 -6.89 -19.32
CA CYS A 148 -2.37 -8.20 -19.52
C CYS A 148 -3.11 -8.93 -20.64
N ASP A 149 -2.34 -9.46 -21.58
CA ASP A 149 -2.81 -10.30 -22.68
C ASP A 149 -2.03 -11.62 -22.67
N GLY A 150 -2.71 -12.71 -22.34
CA GLY A 150 -2.09 -14.02 -22.13
C GLY A 150 -1.00 -13.98 -21.04
N ASN A 151 0.26 -14.13 -21.46
CA ASN A 151 1.41 -14.18 -20.55
C ASN A 151 2.20 -12.86 -20.49
N THR A 152 1.84 -11.87 -21.31
CA THR A 152 2.57 -10.61 -21.41
C THR A 152 1.73 -9.48 -20.81
N ALA A 153 2.35 -8.72 -19.92
CA ALA A 153 1.78 -7.55 -19.29
C ALA A 153 2.40 -6.28 -19.86
N THR A 154 1.56 -5.31 -20.22
CA THR A 154 1.95 -3.96 -20.60
C THR A 154 1.66 -3.04 -19.42
N VAL A 155 2.71 -2.42 -18.89
CA VAL A 155 2.64 -1.58 -17.69
C VAL A 155 3.06 -0.18 -18.04
N ARG A 156 2.25 0.80 -17.66
CA ARG A 156 2.63 2.21 -17.72
C ARG A 156 2.99 2.70 -16.34
N ARG A 157 4.10 3.42 -16.22
CA ARG A 157 4.59 3.96 -14.96
C ARG A 157 5.02 5.40 -15.11
N GLU A 158 4.97 6.12 -14.01
CA GLU A 158 5.46 7.48 -13.93
C GLU A 158 6.95 7.49 -13.61
N ILE A 159 7.67 8.35 -14.30
CA ILE A 159 9.08 8.63 -14.10
C ILE A 159 9.28 10.14 -14.01
N GLU A 160 10.44 10.57 -13.54
CA GLU A 160 10.79 11.99 -13.59
C GLU A 160 10.76 12.48 -15.05
N GLY A 161 9.94 13.48 -15.35
CA GLY A 161 9.80 14.05 -16.67
C GLY A 161 8.77 13.40 -17.60
N GLY A 162 8.03 12.37 -17.16
CA GLY A 162 6.93 11.82 -17.98
C GLY A 162 6.48 10.40 -17.59
N GLU A 163 6.15 9.60 -18.61
CA GLU A 163 5.65 8.24 -18.46
C GLU A 163 6.48 7.27 -19.30
N GLU A 164 6.73 6.09 -18.74
CA GLU A 164 7.39 4.97 -19.39
C GLU A 164 6.37 3.84 -19.60
N THR A 165 6.48 3.10 -20.71
CA THR A 165 5.70 1.89 -20.96
C THR A 165 6.64 0.71 -21.07
N CYS A 166 6.43 -0.29 -20.21
CA CYS A 166 7.23 -1.50 -20.12
C CYS A 166 6.39 -2.71 -20.52
N GLU A 167 7.02 -3.68 -21.18
CA GLU A 167 6.44 -5.01 -21.39
C GLU A 167 7.20 -6.02 -20.54
N VAL A 168 6.46 -6.90 -19.87
CA VAL A 168 7.02 -7.89 -18.94
C VAL A 168 6.19 -9.17 -18.99
N ASN A 169 6.84 -10.32 -18.88
CA ASN A 169 6.14 -11.60 -18.81
C ASN A 169 5.77 -11.94 -17.37
N LEU A 170 4.66 -12.66 -17.19
CA LEU A 170 4.30 -13.26 -15.91
C LEU A 170 5.27 -14.42 -15.57
N PRO A 171 5.57 -14.67 -14.28
CA PRO A 171 5.04 -13.96 -13.11
C PRO A 171 5.73 -12.61 -12.85
N VAL A 172 5.01 -11.64 -12.29
CA VAL A 172 5.53 -10.28 -12.04
C VAL A 172 4.99 -9.66 -10.75
N VAL A 173 5.80 -8.81 -10.11
CA VAL A 173 5.39 -7.95 -9.00
C VAL A 173 5.17 -6.53 -9.51
N ILE A 174 4.01 -5.94 -9.20
CA ILE A 174 3.64 -4.58 -9.63
C ILE A 174 3.29 -3.75 -8.40
N SER A 175 3.92 -2.58 -8.29
CA SER A 175 3.57 -1.60 -7.28
C SER A 175 2.68 -0.51 -7.89
N CYS A 176 1.43 -0.45 -7.42
CA CYS A 176 0.36 0.35 -7.98
C CYS A 176 0.30 1.73 -7.34
N GLN A 177 0.19 2.76 -8.17
CA GLN A 177 -0.03 4.13 -7.73
C GLN A 177 -1.31 4.73 -8.31
N LYS A 178 -1.53 6.01 -7.99
CA LYS A 178 -2.67 6.78 -8.50
C LYS A 178 -2.72 6.74 -10.02
N GLY A 179 -3.91 6.48 -10.55
CA GLY A 179 -4.17 6.33 -11.98
C GLY A 179 -4.36 4.87 -12.42
N MET A 180 -3.89 3.89 -11.65
CA MET A 180 -4.00 2.46 -11.99
C MET A 180 -5.45 1.99 -12.22
N ALA A 181 -6.36 2.48 -11.39
CA ALA A 181 -7.77 2.16 -11.43
C ALA A 181 -8.59 3.28 -10.77
N GLU A 182 -9.90 3.29 -11.02
CA GLU A 182 -10.84 4.22 -10.39
C GLU A 182 -11.34 3.67 -9.05
N GLN A 183 -11.50 4.55 -8.06
CA GLN A 183 -12.00 4.17 -6.74
C GLN A 183 -13.35 3.45 -6.82
N ARG A 184 -13.48 2.35 -6.08
CA ARG A 184 -14.74 1.61 -5.95
C ARG A 184 -15.16 1.48 -4.50
N ILE A 185 -16.47 1.55 -4.28
CA ILE A 185 -17.08 1.32 -2.98
C ILE A 185 -17.75 -0.06 -3.00
N PRO A 186 -17.58 -0.89 -1.95
CA PRO A 186 -18.23 -2.18 -1.89
C PRO A 186 -19.76 -2.03 -1.86
N ASN A 187 -20.46 -2.88 -2.61
CA ASN A 187 -21.93 -2.93 -2.56
C ASN A 187 -22.42 -3.78 -1.38
N MET A 188 -23.71 -3.65 -1.04
CA MET A 188 -24.32 -4.38 0.08
C MET A 188 -24.14 -5.91 -0.01
N ARG A 189 -24.21 -6.47 -1.22
CA ARG A 189 -24.00 -7.91 -1.44
C ARG A 189 -22.57 -8.33 -1.10
N GLY A 190 -21.59 -7.52 -1.52
CA GLY A 190 -20.17 -7.73 -1.22
C GLY A 190 -19.89 -7.69 0.29
N ILE A 191 -20.46 -6.70 0.99
CA ILE A 191 -20.35 -6.58 2.45
C ILE A 191 -20.90 -7.81 3.17
N MET A 192 -22.06 -8.32 2.74
CA MET A 192 -22.65 -9.52 3.35
C MET A 192 -21.83 -10.78 3.06
N ALA A 193 -21.38 -10.96 1.81
CA ALA A 193 -20.58 -12.12 1.41
C ALA A 193 -19.18 -12.14 2.07
N ALA A 194 -18.58 -10.98 2.32
CA ALA A 194 -17.25 -10.90 2.95
C ALA A 194 -17.18 -11.49 4.36
N ARG A 195 -18.32 -11.60 5.06
CA ARG A 195 -18.38 -12.22 6.38
C ARG A 195 -18.13 -13.73 6.33
N THR A 196 -18.54 -14.38 5.25
CA THR A 196 -18.45 -15.84 5.08
C THR A 196 -17.29 -16.27 4.19
N LYS A 197 -16.65 -15.36 3.46
CA LYS A 197 -15.46 -15.66 2.67
C LYS A 197 -14.33 -16.22 3.55
N PRO A 198 -13.52 -17.18 3.05
CA PRO A 198 -12.45 -17.78 3.81
C PRO A 198 -11.41 -16.75 4.25
N LEU A 199 -11.03 -16.81 5.52
CA LEU A 199 -9.91 -16.06 6.09
C LEU A 199 -8.99 -17.08 6.79
N LYS A 200 -7.86 -17.39 6.15
CA LYS A 200 -6.84 -18.29 6.70
C LYS A 200 -5.92 -17.50 7.61
N VAL A 201 -5.82 -17.91 8.87
CA VAL A 201 -4.83 -17.35 9.81
C VAL A 201 -3.61 -18.27 9.81
N LEU A 202 -2.45 -17.67 9.60
CA LEU A 202 -1.15 -18.33 9.63
C LEU A 202 -0.32 -17.73 10.76
N GLU A 203 0.40 -18.58 11.47
CA GLU A 203 1.47 -18.14 12.37
C GLU A 203 2.67 -17.66 11.56
N PRO A 204 3.49 -16.74 12.10
CA PRO A 204 4.61 -16.17 11.36
C PRO A 204 5.65 -17.25 11.04
N PHE A 205 6.15 -17.21 9.81
CA PHE A 205 7.25 -18.03 9.34
C PHE A 205 8.58 -17.55 9.92
N GLU A 206 9.59 -18.41 9.87
CA GLU A 206 10.94 -18.08 10.34
C GLU A 206 11.52 -16.88 9.57
N ALA A 207 11.63 -15.75 10.26
CA ALA A 207 12.30 -14.54 9.79
C ALA A 207 12.73 -13.71 11.00
N SER A 208 13.85 -13.01 10.88
CA SER A 208 14.33 -12.10 11.92
C SER A 208 14.13 -10.65 11.47
N ALA A 209 13.60 -9.81 12.37
CA ALA A 209 13.56 -8.38 12.16
C ALA A 209 14.98 -7.81 12.13
N THR A 210 15.25 -6.91 11.18
CA THR A 210 16.59 -6.33 10.98
C THR A 210 16.69 -4.89 11.48
N THR A 211 15.56 -4.23 11.66
CA THR A 211 15.44 -2.85 12.13
C THR A 211 14.47 -2.74 13.30
N SER A 212 14.60 -1.67 14.07
CA SER A 212 13.65 -1.32 15.13
C SER A 212 13.54 0.18 15.26
N ILE A 213 12.33 0.67 15.52
CA ILE A 213 12.10 2.09 15.78
C ILE A 213 12.47 2.38 17.24
N LYS A 214 13.37 3.33 17.46
CA LYS A 214 13.81 3.72 18.81
C LYS A 214 12.99 4.87 19.38
N LYS A 215 12.62 5.83 18.55
CA LYS A 215 11.93 7.05 18.96
C LYS A 215 11.25 7.70 17.77
N PHE A 216 10.15 8.38 18.04
CA PHE A 216 9.44 9.28 17.15
C PHE A 216 9.65 10.71 17.63
N ASP A 217 9.78 11.64 16.69
CA ASP A 217 9.81 13.06 16.99
C ASP A 217 8.78 13.74 16.08
N THR A 218 8.03 14.68 16.65
CA THR A 218 7.11 15.51 15.86
C THR A 218 7.91 16.62 15.17
N PRO A 219 7.51 17.04 13.96
CA PRO A 219 8.11 18.21 13.34
C PRO A 219 7.93 19.42 14.26
N PRO A 220 8.88 20.37 14.23
CA PRO A 220 8.77 21.58 15.04
C PRO A 220 7.48 22.31 14.72
N ALA A 221 6.88 22.93 15.75
CA ALA A 221 5.69 23.75 15.56
C ALA A 221 5.97 24.82 14.50
N LYS A 222 5.03 25.02 13.57
CA LYS A 222 5.15 26.08 12.55
C LYS A 222 5.32 27.42 13.26
N SER A 223 6.34 28.18 12.86
CA SER A 223 6.49 29.57 13.28
C SER A 223 5.34 30.42 12.75
N GLY A 224 5.11 31.60 13.35
CA GLY A 224 4.13 32.54 12.84
C GLY A 224 4.36 32.88 11.36
N VAL A 225 3.27 33.15 10.63
CA VAL A 225 3.34 33.60 9.23
C VAL A 225 3.48 35.11 9.15
N LYS A 226 4.30 35.61 8.24
CA LYS A 226 4.32 37.04 7.89
C LYS A 226 3.27 37.27 6.82
N LEU A 227 2.24 38.04 7.16
CA LEU A 227 1.24 38.47 6.18
C LEU A 227 1.80 39.65 5.39
N ILE A 228 1.74 39.55 4.06
CA ILE A 228 2.14 40.62 3.14
C ILE A 228 0.88 41.22 2.53
N ASP A 229 0.85 42.54 2.40
CA ASP A 229 -0.24 43.25 1.75
C ASP A 229 -0.40 42.77 0.29
N PRO A 230 -1.59 42.35 -0.15
CA PRO A 230 -1.83 41.97 -1.55
C PRO A 230 -1.42 43.03 -2.58
N ALA A 231 -1.39 44.32 -2.20
CA ALA A 231 -0.94 45.40 -3.08
C ALA A 231 0.59 45.48 -3.24
N ASN A 232 1.37 44.76 -2.44
CA ASN A 232 2.83 44.82 -2.44
C ASN A 232 3.48 43.47 -2.78
N MET A 233 3.31 43.05 -4.04
CA MET A 233 3.92 41.82 -4.56
C MET A 233 5.45 41.88 -4.59
N ASP A 234 6.04 43.06 -4.79
CA ASP A 234 7.50 43.22 -4.84
C ASP A 234 8.15 42.85 -3.51
N GLU A 235 7.54 43.24 -2.39
CA GLU A 235 8.02 42.85 -1.06
C GLU A 235 7.91 41.34 -0.84
N LEU A 236 6.85 40.67 -1.32
CA LEU A 236 6.77 39.22 -1.25
C LEU A 236 7.92 38.56 -2.02
N VAL A 237 8.17 38.99 -3.26
CA VAL A 237 9.27 38.45 -4.09
C VAL A 237 10.62 38.69 -3.42
N ARG A 238 10.85 39.90 -2.88
CA ARG A 238 12.07 40.24 -2.16
C ARG A 238 12.30 39.31 -0.98
N LEU A 239 11.28 39.10 -0.14
CA LEU A 239 11.37 38.23 1.03
C LEU A 239 11.62 36.76 0.64
N LEU A 240 10.96 36.27 -0.43
CA LEU A 240 11.15 34.90 -0.90
C LEU A 240 12.56 34.67 -1.47
N LYS A 241 13.15 35.67 -2.13
CA LYS A 241 14.48 35.58 -2.74
C LYS A 241 15.62 35.82 -1.75
N GLU A 242 15.51 36.85 -0.92
CA GLU A 242 16.60 37.31 -0.05
C GLU A 242 16.60 36.61 1.32
N GLU A 243 15.43 36.50 1.95
CA GLU A 243 15.31 35.97 3.31
C GLU A 243 15.06 34.45 3.31
N ALA A 244 14.01 34.01 2.60
CA ALA A 244 13.63 32.60 2.58
C ALA A 244 14.48 31.75 1.60
N LYS A 245 14.99 32.37 0.53
CA LYS A 245 15.82 31.74 -0.52
C LYS A 245 15.16 30.50 -1.15
N VAL A 246 13.87 30.61 -1.45
CA VAL A 246 13.07 29.52 -2.02
C VAL A 246 12.75 29.72 -3.50
N ILE A 247 13.14 30.87 -4.08
CA ILE A 247 13.05 31.22 -5.50
C ILE A 247 14.31 31.97 -5.95
#